data_AF-A0A0P7XWV4-F1
#
_entry.id   AF-A0A0P7XWV4-F1
#
_cell.length_a   1.000
_cell.length_b   1.000
_cell.length_c   1.000
_cell.angle_alpha   90.00
_cell.angle_beta   90.00
_cell.angle_gamma   90.00
#
_symmetry.space_group_name_H-M   'P 1'
#
loop_
_entity.id
_entity.type
_entity.pdbx_description
1 polymer ?
#
loop_
_entity_poly.entity_id
_entity_poly.type
_entity_poly.pdbx_seq_one_letter_code
_entity_poly.pdbx_strand_id
1 'polypeptide(L)'
;MAQLCPSQWPQCSKTCEGGFRVREVRCLSNDMMHSEACEAHLQPKAQESCNSEPCVLEIDENCQDRYLNCNVVVQARLCVYDYYWTACCASCTQVAQWQSRSRGHR
;
A
#
# COMPACT_ATOMS: atom_id res chain seq x y z
N MET A 1 7.33 38.16 -11.83
CA MET A 1 6.88 37.52 -10.57
C MET A 1 6.77 36.03 -10.84
N ALA A 2 7.37 35.18 -10.01
CA ALA A 2 7.33 33.73 -10.21
C ALA A 2 6.33 33.07 -9.24
N GLN A 3 5.66 32.02 -9.70
CA GLN A 3 4.60 31.31 -9.00
C GLN A 3 4.97 29.83 -8.84
N LEU A 4 4.70 29.28 -7.66
CA LEU A 4 4.80 27.84 -7.40
C LEU A 4 3.54 27.14 -7.90
N CYS A 5 3.72 26.20 -8.82
CA CYS A 5 2.68 25.46 -9.50
C CYS A 5 2.82 23.96 -9.17
N PRO A 6 2.07 23.45 -8.18
CA PRO A 6 2.03 22.01 -7.89
C PRO A 6 1.19 21.25 -8.92
N SER A 7 1.61 20.05 -9.27
CA SER A 7 0.78 19.12 -10.05
C SER A 7 -0.37 18.57 -9.20
N GLN A 8 -1.32 17.90 -9.86
CA GLN A 8 -2.29 17.07 -9.14
C GLN A 8 -1.58 15.94 -8.41
N TRP A 9 -2.16 15.52 -7.30
CA TRP A 9 -1.69 14.35 -6.57
C TRP A 9 -1.95 13.09 -7.39
N PRO A 10 -0.94 12.22 -7.58
CA PRO A 10 -1.18 10.90 -8.16
C PRO A 10 -1.87 9.97 -7.15
N GLN A 11 -2.16 8.75 -7.60
CA GLN A 11 -2.61 7.68 -6.73
C GLN A 11 -1.59 7.40 -5.62
N CYS A 12 -2.09 7.05 -4.43
CA CYS A 12 -1.26 6.67 -3.31
C CYS A 12 -0.46 5.39 -3.61
N SER A 13 0.76 5.27 -3.06
CA SER A 13 1.60 4.08 -3.21
C SER A 13 0.99 2.80 -2.63
N LYS A 14 0.06 2.95 -1.69
CA LYS A 14 -0.74 1.86 -1.13
C LYS A 14 -2.20 2.26 -1.11
N THR A 15 -3.09 1.29 -1.17
CA THR A 15 -4.54 1.48 -1.01
C THR A 15 -5.00 1.43 0.44
N CYS A 16 -4.17 0.91 1.36
CA CYS A 16 -4.42 0.79 2.80
C CYS A 16 -3.09 0.68 3.58
N GLU A 17 -3.15 0.66 4.92
CA GLU A 17 -2.03 0.55 5.87
C GLU A 17 -0.94 1.63 5.74
N GLY A 18 -1.35 2.82 5.29
CA GLY A 18 -0.46 3.96 5.13
C GLY A 18 0.47 3.81 3.92
N GLY A 19 0.24 4.67 2.95
CA GLY A 19 1.13 4.91 1.82
C GLY A 19 1.57 6.37 1.77
N PHE A 20 2.25 6.71 0.67
CA PHE A 20 2.66 8.06 0.36
C PHE A 20 2.32 8.38 -1.09
N ARG A 21 2.11 9.66 -1.37
CA ARG A 21 2.02 10.18 -2.73
C ARG A 21 2.99 11.33 -2.89
N VAL A 22 3.59 11.42 -4.07
CA VAL A 22 4.58 12.44 -4.41
C VAL A 22 4.09 13.16 -5.66
N ARG A 23 4.12 14.49 -5.64
CA ARG A 23 3.74 15.34 -6.77
C ARG A 23 4.89 16.26 -7.15
N GLU A 24 4.85 16.76 -8.37
CA GLU A 24 5.82 17.73 -8.83
C GLU A 24 5.42 19.15 -8.40
N VAL A 25 6.40 19.98 -8.09
CA VAL A 25 6.21 21.41 -7.82
C VAL A 25 7.18 22.18 -8.69
N ARG A 26 6.67 22.91 -9.68
CA ARG A 26 7.48 23.73 -10.58
C ARG A 26 7.35 25.20 -10.21
N CYS A 27 8.45 25.93 -10.30
CA CYS A 27 8.42 27.38 -10.23
C CYS A 27 8.34 27.94 -11.65
N LEU A 28 7.29 28.71 -11.94
CA LEU A 28 7.03 29.28 -13.25
C LEU A 28 6.97 30.80 -13.19
N SER A 29 7.59 31.47 -14.15
CA SER A 29 7.43 32.92 -14.38
C SER A 29 6.04 33.22 -14.95
N ASN A 30 5.68 34.50 -15.03
CA ASN A 30 4.45 34.98 -15.67
C ASN A 30 4.30 34.51 -17.13
N ASP A 31 5.41 34.28 -17.85
CA ASP A 31 5.41 33.72 -19.21
C ASP A 31 5.38 32.19 -19.24
N MET A 32 5.03 31.53 -18.12
CA MET A 32 4.96 30.08 -17.97
C MET A 32 6.29 29.32 -18.19
N MET A 33 7.41 30.04 -18.19
CA MET A 33 8.76 29.46 -18.26
C MET A 33 9.28 29.09 -16.88
N HIS A 34 10.12 28.05 -16.83
CA HIS A 34 10.80 27.65 -15.59
C HIS A 34 11.59 28.83 -14.99
N SER A 35 11.51 28.99 -13.68
CA SER A 35 12.20 30.05 -12.94
C SER A 35 12.70 29.52 -11.61
N GLU A 36 13.64 30.22 -11.00
CA GLU A 36 14.13 29.94 -9.63
C GLU A 36 13.76 31.08 -8.65
N ALA A 37 13.03 32.08 -9.11
CA ALA A 37 12.68 33.27 -8.33
C ALA A 37 11.51 33.03 -7.35
N CYS A 38 11.07 31.80 -7.14
CA CYS A 38 10.01 31.48 -6.18
C CYS A 38 10.56 31.39 -4.76
N GLU A 39 9.76 31.84 -3.80
CA GLU A 39 10.12 31.82 -2.39
C GLU A 39 9.99 30.40 -1.80
N ALA A 40 11.11 29.83 -1.34
CA ALA A 40 11.16 28.45 -0.85
C ALA A 40 10.23 28.17 0.35
N HIS A 41 9.96 29.16 1.20
CA HIS A 41 9.07 28.99 2.35
C HIS A 41 7.58 28.89 1.95
N LEU A 42 7.23 29.33 0.75
CA LEU A 42 5.89 29.16 0.17
C LEU A 42 5.76 27.84 -0.60
N GLN A 43 6.82 27.01 -0.64
CA GLN A 43 6.83 25.76 -1.37
C GLN A 43 5.74 24.80 -0.84
N PRO A 44 4.75 24.44 -1.67
CA PRO A 44 3.74 23.48 -1.27
C PRO A 44 4.36 22.10 -1.04
N LYS A 45 3.72 21.29 -0.21
CA LYS A 45 4.16 19.91 0.05
C LYS A 45 4.28 19.13 -1.25
N ALA A 46 5.47 18.59 -1.52
CA ALA A 46 5.72 17.68 -2.64
C ALA A 46 5.39 16.22 -2.29
N GLN A 47 5.28 15.89 -1.01
CA GLN A 47 4.93 14.55 -0.54
C GLN A 47 3.95 14.62 0.62
N GLU A 48 3.02 13.68 0.67
CA GLU A 48 2.14 13.48 1.82
C GLU A 48 1.78 12.01 2.04
N SER A 49 1.38 11.70 3.28
CA SER A 49 0.83 10.42 3.66
C SER A 49 -0.62 10.29 3.19
N CYS A 50 -1.01 9.09 2.79
CA CYS A 50 -2.35 8.78 2.32
C CYS A 50 -2.76 7.36 2.73
N ASN A 51 -4.06 7.07 2.73
CA ASN A 51 -4.64 5.75 2.99
C ASN A 51 -4.17 5.11 4.30
N SER A 52 -4.32 5.84 5.41
CA SER A 52 -3.96 5.40 6.77
C SER A 52 -4.80 4.24 7.30
N GLU A 53 -5.94 3.99 6.68
CA GLU A 53 -6.90 2.97 7.13
C GLU A 53 -6.30 1.57 7.03
N PRO A 54 -6.58 0.68 8.00
CA PRO A 54 -6.11 -0.69 7.94
C PRO A 54 -6.66 -1.39 6.69
N CYS A 55 -5.90 -2.34 6.16
CA CYS A 55 -6.39 -3.17 5.08
C CYS A 55 -7.52 -4.06 5.62
N VAL A 56 -8.73 -3.85 5.14
CA VAL A 56 -9.81 -4.80 5.34
C VAL A 56 -9.51 -5.97 4.41
N LEU A 57 -9.04 -7.07 4.99
CA LEU A 57 -9.16 -8.35 4.31
C LEU A 57 -10.65 -8.65 4.31
N GLU A 58 -11.27 -8.67 3.13
CA GLU A 58 -12.57 -9.28 2.97
C GLU A 58 -12.37 -10.78 3.20
N ILE A 59 -12.31 -11.15 4.49
CA ILE A 59 -12.43 -12.54 4.90
C ILE A 59 -13.90 -12.81 4.64
N ASP A 60 -14.16 -13.46 3.51
CA ASP A 60 -15.43 -14.10 3.25
C ASP A 60 -15.82 -14.82 4.55
N GLU A 61 -16.96 -14.48 5.17
CA GLU A 61 -17.44 -15.15 6.38
C GLU A 61 -17.59 -16.67 6.15
N ASN A 62 -17.56 -17.10 4.89
CA ASN A 62 -17.50 -18.48 4.44
C ASN A 62 -16.07 -19.09 4.38
N CYS A 63 -15.04 -18.40 4.88
CA CYS A 63 -13.66 -18.88 4.95
C CYS A 63 -13.57 -20.06 5.94
N GLN A 64 -13.78 -21.26 5.41
CA GLN A 64 -13.76 -22.51 6.15
C GLN A 64 -12.64 -23.43 5.66
N ASP A 65 -12.09 -24.23 6.56
CA ASP A 65 -11.17 -25.30 6.18
C ASP A 65 -11.92 -26.41 5.44
N ARG A 66 -11.43 -26.78 4.25
CA ARG A 66 -11.98 -27.86 3.44
C ARG A 66 -11.60 -29.24 3.97
N TYR A 67 -10.52 -29.32 4.74
CA TYR A 67 -9.96 -30.57 5.23
C TYR A 67 -9.68 -30.51 6.74
N LEU A 68 -9.83 -31.64 7.43
CA LEU A 68 -9.61 -31.73 8.88
C LEU A 68 -8.12 -31.70 9.25
N ASN A 69 -7.23 -32.04 8.32
CA ASN A 69 -5.77 -32.05 8.51
C ASN A 69 -5.12 -30.68 8.22
N CYS A 70 -5.87 -29.58 8.20
CA CYS A 70 -5.34 -28.23 7.99
C CYS A 70 -4.38 -27.78 9.11
N ASN A 71 -4.49 -28.36 10.30
CA ASN A 71 -3.47 -28.23 11.34
C ASN A 71 -2.08 -28.70 10.88
N VAL A 72 -1.99 -29.77 10.08
CA VAL A 72 -0.72 -30.28 9.54
C VAL A 72 -0.16 -29.32 8.49
N VAL A 73 -1.02 -28.72 7.66
CA VAL A 73 -0.65 -27.71 6.67
C VAL A 73 0.00 -26.49 7.34
N VAL A 74 -0.60 -26.03 8.44
CA VAL A 74 -0.06 -24.94 9.27
C VAL A 74 1.29 -25.33 9.88
N GLN A 75 1.38 -26.50 10.53
CA GLN A 75 2.62 -27.00 11.15
C GLN A 75 3.75 -27.16 10.13
N ALA A 76 3.43 -27.60 8.92
CA ALA A 76 4.37 -27.75 7.80
C ALA A 76 4.68 -26.43 7.07
N ARG A 77 4.11 -25.29 7.51
CA ARG A 77 4.27 -23.95 6.89
C ARG A 77 3.89 -23.90 5.41
N LEU A 78 2.94 -24.74 5.00
CA LEU A 78 2.51 -24.85 3.61
C LEU A 78 1.49 -23.77 3.21
N CYS A 79 0.99 -22.97 4.15
CA CYS A 79 0.08 -21.83 3.89
C CYS A 79 0.66 -20.74 2.96
N VAL A 80 1.95 -20.80 2.63
CA VAL A 80 2.55 -19.90 1.61
C VAL A 80 2.05 -20.22 0.20
N TYR A 81 1.70 -21.48 -0.06
CA TYR A 81 1.21 -21.93 -1.36
C TYR A 81 -0.29 -21.68 -1.47
N ASP A 82 -0.71 -21.11 -2.60
CA ASP A 82 -2.09 -20.71 -2.87
C ASP A 82 -3.10 -21.86 -2.73
N TYR A 83 -2.75 -23.06 -3.20
CA TYR A 83 -3.57 -24.26 -3.04
C TYR A 83 -3.92 -24.55 -1.57
N TYR A 84 -2.92 -24.44 -0.68
CA TYR A 84 -3.13 -24.69 0.74
C TYR A 84 -3.78 -23.51 1.44
N TRP A 85 -3.47 -22.28 1.02
CA TRP A 85 -4.12 -21.06 1.51
C TRP A 85 -5.62 -21.07 1.28
N THR A 86 -6.06 -21.52 0.09
CA THR A 86 -7.47 -21.62 -0.28
C THR A 86 -8.16 -22.84 0.33
N ALA A 87 -7.50 -24.00 0.38
CA ALA A 87 -8.08 -25.22 0.94
C ALA A 87 -8.17 -25.21 2.47
N CYS A 88 -7.28 -24.49 3.16
CA CYS A 88 -7.19 -24.40 4.62
C CYS A 88 -7.35 -22.95 5.09
N CYS A 89 -8.38 -22.27 4.60
CA CYS A 89 -8.58 -20.84 4.78
C CYS A 89 -8.62 -20.41 6.26
N ALA A 90 -9.45 -21.06 7.09
CA ALA A 90 -9.59 -20.69 8.50
C ALA A 90 -8.30 -20.95 9.28
N SER A 91 -7.66 -22.10 9.05
CA SER A 91 -6.40 -22.48 9.70
C SER A 91 -5.24 -21.56 9.27
N CYS A 92 -5.11 -21.26 7.99
CA CYS A 92 -4.02 -20.44 7.46
C CYS A 92 -4.18 -18.96 7.78
N THR A 93 -5.41 -18.43 7.84
CA THR A 93 -5.67 -17.03 8.23
C THR A 93 -5.40 -16.79 9.72
N GLN A 94 -5.66 -17.77 10.59
CA GLN A 94 -5.32 -17.68 12.02
C GLN A 94 -3.81 -17.52 12.28
N VAL A 95 -2.96 -18.09 11.43
CA VAL A 95 -1.49 -17.95 11.53
C VAL A 95 -0.89 -16.88 10.63
N ALA A 96 -1.66 -16.36 9.66
CA ALA A 96 -1.22 -15.31 8.74
C ALA A 96 -0.91 -13.98 9.43
N GLN A 97 -1.39 -13.78 10.67
CA GLN A 97 -1.01 -12.65 11.52
C GLN A 97 0.50 -12.56 11.80
N TRP A 98 1.30 -13.58 11.45
CA TRP A 98 2.75 -13.63 11.66
C TRP A 98 3.60 -13.56 10.37
N GLN A 99 2.98 -13.59 9.18
CA GLN A 99 3.69 -13.75 7.89
C GLN A 99 3.55 -12.58 6.90
N SER A 100 3.28 -11.37 7.39
CA SER A 100 3.44 -10.11 6.62
C SER A 100 4.91 -9.83 6.20
N ARG A 101 5.82 -10.80 6.33
CA ARG A 101 7.26 -10.68 6.08
C ARG A 101 7.80 -11.48 4.89
N SER A 102 6.99 -12.32 4.23
CA SER A 102 7.51 -13.29 3.24
C SER A 102 7.14 -13.02 1.79
N ARG A 103 6.15 -12.16 1.48
CA ARG A 103 5.73 -11.90 0.09
C ARG A 103 6.47 -10.70 -0.54
N GLY A 104 7.80 -10.76 -0.47
CA GLY A 104 8.66 -10.07 -1.42
C GLY A 104 8.88 -10.96 -2.63
N HIS A 105 8.29 -10.58 -3.75
CA HIS A 105 8.50 -11.11 -5.10
C HIS A 105 9.91 -11.65 -5.38
N ARG A 106 10.00 -12.92 -5.81
CA ARG A 106 10.65 -13.32 -7.06
C ARG A 106 10.13 -14.68 -7.52
#